data_AF-A0A967IHT3-F1
#
_entry.id   AF-A0A967IHT3-F1
#
_cell.length_a   1.000
_cell.length_b   1.000
_cell.length_c   1.000
_cell.angle_alpha   90.00
_cell.angle_beta   90.00
_cell.angle_gamma   90.00
#
_symmetry.space_group_name_H-M   'P 1'
#
loop_
_entity.id
_entity.type
_entity.pdbx_description
1 polymer ?
#
loop_
_entity_poly.entity_id
_entity_poly.type
_entity_poly.pdbx_seq_one_letter_code
_entity_poly.pdbx_strand_id
1 'polypeptide(L)'
;MKIVKSAALLLVIILMFSFSVFNMHPVKVSFYAWESPELPLFLMLIFAFALGVAAAALWGALRAVGRSKPAKTKAPHKKKRDDTRSGGREERTVHEDESPQNSDESK
;
A
#
# COMPACT_ATOMS: atom_id res chain seq x y z
N MET A 1 3.56 -18.67 10.65
CA MET A 1 2.22 -19.09 11.13
C MET A 1 1.04 -18.76 10.18
N LYS A 2 1.10 -17.70 9.36
CA LYS A 2 -0.03 -17.33 8.46
C LYS A 2 -0.31 -18.39 7.38
N ILE A 3 0.74 -18.97 6.79
CA ILE A 3 0.62 -20.03 5.78
C ILE A 3 -0.03 -21.30 6.33
N VAL A 4 0.32 -21.70 7.56
CA VAL A 4 -0.27 -22.90 8.20
C VAL A 4 -1.77 -22.70 8.43
N LYS A 5 -2.17 -21.50 8.87
CA LYS A 5 -3.58 -21.15 9.05
C LYS A 5 -4.35 -21.12 7.73
N SER A 6 -3.77 -20.58 6.65
CA SER A 6 -4.42 -20.59 5.33
C SER A 6 -4.51 -22.00 4.75
N ALA A 7 -3.48 -22.83 4.91
CA ALA A 7 -3.49 -24.22 4.47
C ALA A 7 -4.54 -25.05 5.23
N ALA A 8 -4.64 -24.87 6.56
CA ALA A 8 -5.68 -25.52 7.36
C ALA A 8 -7.09 -25.09 6.95
N LEU A 9 -7.30 -23.80 6.67
CA LEU A 9 -8.59 -23.30 6.17
C LEU A 9 -8.95 -23.93 4.82
N LEU A 10 -7.99 -23.99 3.89
CA LEU A 10 -8.18 -24.61 2.58
C LEU A 10 -8.54 -26.10 2.72
N LEU A 11 -7.84 -26.82 3.60
CA LEU A 11 -8.11 -28.22 3.88
C LEU A 11 -9.54 -28.42 4.40
N VAL A 12 -10.00 -27.58 5.34
CA VAL A 12 -11.37 -27.62 5.87
C VAL A 12 -12.41 -27.37 4.77
N ILE A 13 -12.16 -26.41 3.87
CA ILE A 13 -13.05 -26.15 2.73
C ILE A 13 -13.13 -27.37 1.81
N ILE A 14 -12.00 -27.99 1.49
CA ILE A 14 -11.95 -29.20 0.64
C ILE A 14 -12.68 -30.36 1.33
N LEU A 15 -12.48 -30.56 2.63
CA LEU A 15 -13.17 -31.60 3.40
C LEU A 15 -14.69 -31.38 3.42
N MET A 16 -15.16 -30.15 3.68
CA MET A 16 -16.59 -29.81 3.62
C MET A 16 -17.18 -30.04 2.22
N PHE A 17 -16.45 -29.66 1.17
CA PHE A 17 -16.90 -29.84 -0.20
C PHE A 17 -17.00 -31.33 -0.56
N SER A 18 -15.93 -32.10 -0.31
CA SER A 18 -15.94 -33.55 -0.53
C SER A 18 -17.04 -34.23 0.29
N PHE A 19 -17.19 -33.87 1.56
CA PHE A 19 -18.26 -34.38 2.41
C PHE A 19 -19.64 -34.09 1.81
N SER A 20 -19.85 -32.89 1.27
CA SER A 20 -21.10 -32.51 0.60
C SER A 20 -21.35 -33.26 -0.71
N VAL A 21 -20.31 -33.61 -1.47
CA VAL A 21 -20.43 -34.37 -2.72
C VAL A 21 -20.76 -35.83 -2.41
N PHE A 22 -20.10 -36.42 -1.41
CA PHE A 22 -20.34 -37.81 -1.01
C PHE A 22 -21.64 -37.98 -0.21
N ASN A 23 -22.07 -36.96 0.53
CA ASN A 23 -23.35 -36.92 1.21
C ASN A 23 -24.35 -36.08 0.39
N MET A 24 -24.76 -36.58 -0.78
CA MET A 24 -25.93 -36.08 -1.52
C MET A 24 -27.26 -36.36 -0.81
N HIS A 25 -27.25 -36.57 0.51
CA HIS A 25 -28.49 -36.70 1.24
C HIS A 25 -29.25 -35.37 1.16
N PRO A 26 -30.51 -35.39 0.71
CA PRO A 26 -31.33 -34.20 0.67
C PRO A 26 -31.48 -33.66 2.10
N VAL A 27 -31.18 -32.39 2.29
CA VAL A 27 -31.35 -31.71 3.57
C VAL A 27 -32.67 -30.96 3.52
N LYS A 28 -33.49 -31.15 4.55
CA LYS A 28 -34.68 -30.32 4.79
C LYS A 28 -34.36 -29.30 5.86
N VAL A 29 -34.58 -28.04 5.54
CA VAL A 29 -34.64 -26.98 6.56
C VAL A 29 -36.10 -26.85 6.95
N SER A 30 -36.40 -27.14 8.22
CA SER A 30 -37.70 -26.87 8.83
C SER A 30 -37.62 -25.53 9.56
N PHE A 31 -38.48 -24.59 9.18
CA PHE A 31 -38.58 -23.28 9.81
C PHE A 31 -40.01 -23.05 10.28
N TYR A 32 -40.23 -23.19 11.59
CA TYR A 32 -41.55 -23.11 12.24
C TYR A 32 -42.57 -24.08 11.62
N ALA A 33 -43.41 -23.59 10.70
CA ALA A 33 -44.46 -24.37 10.02
C ALA A 33 -44.16 -24.58 8.53
N TRP A 34 -43.00 -24.13 8.06
CA TRP A 34 -42.60 -24.22 6.66
C TRP A 34 -41.46 -25.23 6.51
N GLU A 35 -41.75 -26.32 5.80
CA GLU A 35 -40.74 -27.26 5.34
C GLU A 35 -40.25 -26.80 3.96
N SER A 36 -38.95 -26.56 3.87
CA SER A 36 -38.33 -26.38 2.55
C SER A 36 -38.36 -27.70 1.77
N PRO A 37 -38.51 -27.63 0.44
CA PRO A 37 -38.33 -28.79 -0.41
C PRO A 37 -36.92 -29.36 -0.23
N GLU A 38 -36.78 -30.65 -0.53
CA GLU A 38 -35.51 -31.35 -0.43
C GLU A 38 -34.45 -30.69 -1.31
N LEU A 39 -33.50 -30.02 -0.67
CA LEU A 39 -32.42 -29.33 -1.35
C LEU A 39 -31.12 -30.11 -1.13
N PRO A 40 -30.33 -30.31 -2.19
CA PRO A 40 -29.06 -31.00 -2.05
C PRO A 40 -28.07 -30.11 -1.28
N LEU A 41 -27.28 -30.75 -0.42
CA LEU A 41 -26.38 -30.06 0.52
C LEU A 41 -25.37 -29.13 -0.19
N PHE A 42 -24.98 -29.47 -1.42
CA PHE A 42 -24.05 -28.64 -2.20
C PHE A 42 -24.63 -27.25 -2.52
N LEU A 43 -25.96 -27.13 -2.68
CA LEU A 43 -26.62 -25.86 -2.95
C LEU A 43 -26.49 -24.91 -1.76
N MET A 44 -26.68 -25.44 -0.54
CA MET A 44 -26.47 -24.68 0.70
C MET A 44 -25.04 -24.20 0.84
N LEU A 45 -24.07 -25.05 0.46
CA LEU A 45 -22.65 -24.71 0.50
C LEU A 45 -22.31 -23.57 -0.47
N ILE A 46 -22.85 -23.61 -1.69
CA ILE A 46 -22.70 -22.53 -2.69
C ILE A 46 -23.30 -21.23 -2.16
N PHE A 47 -24.51 -21.26 -1.59
CA PHE A 47 -25.15 -20.08 -1.01
C PHE A 47 -24.33 -19.50 0.15
N ALA A 48 -23.85 -20.33 1.07
CA ALA A 48 -23.00 -19.88 2.18
C ALA A 48 -21.69 -19.26 1.68
N PHE A 49 -21.07 -19.85 0.67
CA PHE A 49 -19.86 -19.30 0.05
C PHE A 49 -20.13 -17.96 -0.63
N ALA A 50 -21.19 -17.87 -1.43
CA ALA A 50 -21.60 -16.64 -2.11
C ALA A 50 -21.90 -15.51 -1.09
N LEU A 51 -22.61 -15.83 -0.01
CA LEU A 51 -22.87 -14.90 1.09
C LEU A 51 -21.57 -14.47 1.79
N GLY A 52 -20.65 -15.40 2.03
CA GLY A 52 -19.33 -15.09 2.60
C GLY A 52 -18.52 -14.14 1.73
N VAL A 53 -18.48 -14.38 0.41
CA VAL A 53 -17.81 -13.50 -0.56
C VAL A 53 -18.47 -12.13 -0.62
N ALA A 54 -19.80 -12.09 -0.69
CA ALA A 54 -20.57 -10.84 -0.71
C ALA A 54 -20.35 -10.03 0.58
N ALA A 55 -20.38 -10.66 1.75
CA ALA A 55 -20.11 -10.03 3.03
C ALA A 55 -18.68 -9.50 3.12
N ALA A 56 -17.68 -10.26 2.65
CA ALA A 56 -16.30 -9.81 2.60
C ALA A 56 -16.11 -8.61 1.66
N ALA A 57 -16.74 -8.64 0.49
CA ALA A 57 -16.73 -7.53 -0.46
C ALA A 57 -17.38 -6.27 0.13
N LEU A 58 -18.54 -6.42 0.78
CA LEU A 58 -19.25 -5.33 1.44
C LEU A 58 -18.41 -4.74 2.58
N TRP A 59 -17.77 -5.60 3.40
CA TRP A 59 -16.88 -5.17 4.46
C TRP A 59 -15.66 -4.42 3.93
N GLY A 60 -15.09 -4.89 2.81
CA GLY A 60 -14.00 -4.21 2.11
C GLY A 60 -14.41 -2.84 1.59
N ALA A 61 -15.59 -2.74 0.97
CA ALA A 61 -16.15 -1.49 0.46
C ALA A 61 -16.38 -0.47 1.59
N LEU A 62 -17.02 -0.89 2.69
CA LEU A 62 -17.23 -0.03 3.87
C LEU A 62 -15.91 0.51 4.43
N ARG A 63 -14.87 -0.33 4.48
CA ARG A 63 -13.53 0.09 4.93
C ARG A 63 -12.84 1.06 3.97
N ALA A 64 -13.09 0.94 2.67
CA ALA A 64 -12.52 1.81 1.64
C ALA A 64 -13.16 3.21 1.69
N VAL A 65 -14.47 3.27 1.89
CA VAL A 65 -15.22 4.54 2.01
C VAL A 65 -14.77 5.35 3.23
N GLY A 66 -14.50 4.68 4.37
CA GLY A 66 -13.99 5.36 5.58
C GLY A 66 -12.51 5.81 5.51
N ARG A 67 -11.79 5.48 4.43
CA ARG A 67 -10.34 5.72 4.28
C ARG A 67 -9.97 6.71 3.19
N SER A 68 -10.90 7.56 2.78
CA SER A 68 -10.61 8.75 1.97
C SER A 68 -9.71 9.72 2.74
N LYS A 69 -8.41 9.38 2.86
CA LYS A 69 -7.37 10.34 3.18
C LYS A 69 -7.36 11.31 2.02
N PRO A 70 -7.58 12.62 2.24
CA PRO A 70 -7.37 13.59 1.19
C PRO A 70 -5.92 13.43 0.74
N ALA A 71 -5.72 13.10 -0.54
CA ALA A 71 -4.42 13.17 -1.17
C ALA A 71 -3.94 14.61 -0.95
N LYS A 72 -3.02 14.81 -0.01
CA LYS A 72 -2.33 16.08 0.15
C LYS A 72 -1.41 16.21 -1.06
N THR A 73 -1.97 16.67 -2.16
CA THR A 73 -1.24 17.25 -3.27
C THR A 73 -0.66 18.57 -2.77
N LYS A 74 0.55 18.54 -2.20
CA LYS A 74 1.37 19.73 -1.95
C LYS A 74 2.83 19.27 -1.97
N ALA A 75 3.76 19.79 -2.75
CA ALA A 75 3.85 20.56 -3.98
C ALA A 75 5.36 20.43 -4.33
N PRO A 76 5.80 20.46 -5.59
CA PRO A 76 7.23 20.44 -5.90
C PRO A 76 7.89 21.68 -5.28
N HIS A 77 8.76 21.47 -4.31
CA HIS A 77 9.57 22.53 -3.70
C HIS A 77 10.41 23.14 -4.83
N LYS A 78 10.01 24.34 -5.30
CA LYS A 78 10.79 25.13 -6.25
C LYS A 78 12.18 25.36 -5.63
N LYS A 79 13.18 24.69 -6.20
CA LYS A 79 14.61 24.93 -6.01
C LYS A 79 14.87 26.39 -6.39
N LYS A 80 14.97 27.27 -5.40
CA LYS A 80 15.42 28.65 -5.58
C LYS A 80 16.92 28.57 -5.87
N ARG A 81 17.26 28.46 -7.15
CA ARG A 81 18.61 28.67 -7.67
C ARG A 81 18.82 30.18 -7.63
N ASP A 82 19.57 30.65 -6.64
CA ASP A 82 20.02 32.03 -6.58
C ASP A 82 21.21 32.15 -7.54
N ASP A 83 20.88 32.30 -8.83
CA ASP A 83 21.80 32.81 -9.85
C ASP A 83 21.88 34.33 -9.65
N THR A 84 22.76 34.76 -8.76
CA THR A 84 23.19 36.15 -8.70
C THR A 84 24.71 36.23 -8.83
N ARG A 85 25.13 36.34 -10.10
CA ARG A 85 26.04 37.40 -10.58
C ARG A 85 27.49 37.28 -10.10
N SER A 86 28.39 36.69 -10.89
CA SER A 86 29.08 37.35 -12.03
C SER A 86 29.86 38.60 -11.60
N GLY A 87 31.19 38.46 -11.64
CA GLY A 87 32.21 39.44 -11.26
C GLY A 87 33.36 38.67 -10.60
N GLY A 88 34.22 37.93 -11.31
CA GLY A 88 34.90 38.38 -12.52
C GLY A 88 35.98 39.41 -12.15
N ARG A 89 37.00 39.00 -11.40
CA ARG A 89 38.27 39.74 -11.35
C ARG A 89 39.43 38.76 -11.22
N GLU A 90 40.17 38.75 -12.31
CA GLU A 90 41.29 37.88 -12.67
C GLU A 90 42.41 37.88 -11.63
N GLU A 91 43.03 36.69 -11.52
CA GLU A 91 44.43 36.54 -11.18
C GLU A 91 45.33 37.43 -12.06
N ARG A 92 46.21 38.19 -11.42
CA ARG A 92 47.53 38.46 -11.99
C ARG A 92 48.56 38.42 -10.88
N THR A 93 49.11 37.22 -10.69
CA THR A 93 50.51 37.06 -10.32
C THR A 93 51.38 37.73 -11.38
N VAL A 94 52.43 38.44 -10.96
CA VAL A 94 53.81 38.39 -11.49
C VAL A 94 54.67 39.39 -10.72
N HIS A 95 55.74 38.82 -10.16
CA HIS A 95 57.05 39.37 -9.81
C HIS A 95 57.50 40.68 -10.48
N GLU A 96 58.18 41.52 -9.70
CA GLU A 96 59.45 42.24 -9.97
C GLU A 96 59.61 43.22 -8.78
N ASP A 97 60.42 42.93 -7.76
CA ASP A 97 61.88 43.07 -7.72
C ASP A 97 62.37 44.40 -8.33
N GLU A 98 62.36 45.45 -7.52
CA GLU A 98 63.32 46.56 -7.61
C GLU A 98 63.44 47.25 -6.25
N SER A 99 64.54 46.95 -5.56
CA SER A 99 65.22 47.99 -4.77
C SER A 99 65.73 49.05 -5.75
N PRO A 100 65.72 50.34 -5.40
CA PRO A 100 66.96 50.86 -4.83
C PRO A 100 66.78 51.91 -3.74
N GLN A 101 67.77 51.88 -2.84
CA GLN A 101 68.55 53.01 -2.30
C GLN A 101 67.91 54.39 -2.09
N ASN A 102 68.50 55.03 -1.07
CA ASN A 102 68.48 56.45 -0.73
C ASN A 102 67.28 56.84 0.13
N SER A 103 67.43 57.62 1.19
CA SER A 103 68.55 58.44 1.65
C SER A 103 68.16 58.92 3.04
N ASP A 104 69.17 59.17 3.87
CA ASP A 104 69.18 60.22 4.90
C ASP A 104 68.12 60.18 6.03
N GLU A 105 68.58 60.19 7.28
CA GLU A 105 68.88 61.46 7.97
C GLU A 105 68.82 61.28 9.51
N SER A 106 69.84 61.83 10.19
CA SER A 106 69.79 62.43 11.53
C SER A 106 69.14 61.68 12.71
N LYS A 107 69.97 61.18 13.65
CA LYS A 107 70.44 61.94 14.82
C LYS A 107 71.34 61.12 15.74
#